data_AF-A0A7K6L7S1-F1
#
_entry.id   AF-A0A7K6L7S1-F1
#
_cell.length_a   1.000
_cell.length_b   1.000
_cell.length_c   1.000
_cell.angle_alpha   90.00
_cell.angle_beta   90.00
_cell.angle_gamma   90.00
#
_symmetry.space_group_name_H-M   'P 1'
#
loop_
_entity.id
_entity.type
_entity.pdbx_description
1 polymer ?
#
loop_
_entity_poly.entity_id
_entity_poly.type
_entity_poly.pdbx_seq_one_letter_code
_entity_poly.pdbx_strand_id
1 'polypeptide(L)'
;LFVQFVFHTYTTAFTLVNGNGTPKAEEYSLQQKQIFLGLGAISYSACVGALPLAFMNRYTLKNSLMQLVVRKLLPAPLFGLTSAFTVAMVRSPEFDNGIEVMDRNGKVVGVSKKAGEKAVMETALSRAVLFGTTFFLPEVLMYCVQRARFIKNPRALSPVRMFVVMSVLGGMLPVSFSMFPQCGEIKRADLEPEILSSTEETEFFYNRGI
;
A
#
# COMPACT_ATOMS: atom_id res chain seq x y z
N LEU A 1 -5.07 -15.94 -11.46
CA LEU A 1 -6.00 -14.81 -11.75
C LEU A 1 -6.99 -14.60 -10.62
N PHE A 2 -7.82 -15.58 -10.26
CA PHE A 2 -8.84 -15.44 -9.21
C PHE A 2 -8.29 -14.91 -7.86
N VAL A 3 -7.24 -15.52 -7.31
CA VAL A 3 -6.64 -15.08 -6.03
C VAL A 3 -6.09 -13.65 -6.10
N GLN A 4 -5.46 -13.29 -7.23
CA GLN A 4 -4.97 -11.93 -7.46
C GLN A 4 -6.13 -10.93 -7.52
N PHE A 5 -7.22 -11.29 -8.18
CA PHE A 5 -8.43 -10.47 -8.24
C PHE A 5 -9.04 -10.26 -6.85
N VAL A 6 -9.20 -11.32 -6.06
CA VAL A 6 -9.74 -11.23 -4.69
C VAL A 6 -8.86 -10.34 -3.81
N PHE A 7 -7.53 -10.54 -3.86
CA PHE A 7 -6.59 -9.72 -3.11
C PHE A 7 -6.71 -8.24 -3.47
N HIS A 8 -6.68 -7.90 -4.77
CA HIS A 8 -6.76 -6.52 -5.20
C HIS A 8 -8.12 -5.88 -4.95
N THR A 9 -9.21 -6.64 -5.04
CA THR A 9 -10.54 -6.18 -4.63
C THR A 9 -10.57 -5.82 -3.16
N TYR A 10 -10.02 -6.67 -2.28
CA TYR A 10 -9.94 -6.38 -0.85
C TYR A 10 -9.09 -5.12 -0.58
N THR A 11 -7.89 -5.01 -1.18
CA THR A 11 -7.02 -3.85 -0.93
C THR A 11 -7.64 -2.55 -1.45
N THR A 12 -8.33 -2.59 -2.59
CA THR A 12 -9.06 -1.45 -3.14
C THR A 12 -10.19 -1.02 -2.22
N ALA A 13 -11.04 -1.95 -1.79
CA ALA A 13 -12.13 -1.67 -0.86
C ALA A 13 -11.62 -1.13 0.48
N PHE A 14 -10.57 -1.74 1.03
CA PHE A 14 -9.92 -1.27 2.24
C PHE A 14 -9.41 0.17 2.07
N THR A 15 -8.76 0.47 0.95
CA THR A 15 -8.21 1.81 0.69
C THR A 15 -9.31 2.85 0.52
N LEU A 16 -10.43 2.51 -0.13
CA LEU A 16 -11.59 3.39 -0.28
C LEU A 16 -12.18 3.76 1.09
N VAL A 17 -12.40 2.76 1.95
CA VAL A 17 -13.03 2.96 3.26
C VAL A 17 -12.12 3.74 4.21
N ASN A 18 -10.80 3.61 4.07
CA ASN A 18 -9.82 4.24 4.95
C ASN A 18 -9.13 5.47 4.35
N GLY A 19 -9.65 5.98 3.21
CA GLY A 19 -9.22 7.24 2.61
C GLY A 19 -9.61 8.44 3.47
N ASN A 20 -9.11 9.62 3.11
CA ASN A 20 -9.49 10.83 3.84
C ASN A 20 -10.91 11.25 3.45
N GLY A 21 -11.78 11.48 4.45
CA GLY A 21 -13.20 11.72 4.28
C GLY A 21 -13.58 13.16 3.94
N THR A 22 -12.63 14.00 3.55
CA THR A 22 -12.86 15.42 3.25
C THR A 22 -13.91 15.62 2.15
N PRO A 23 -15.09 16.19 2.44
CA PRO A 23 -16.17 16.31 1.46
C PRO A 23 -16.26 17.74 0.92
N LYS A 24 -15.97 18.00 -0.36
CA LYS A 24 -16.26 19.31 -1.00
C LYS A 24 -16.70 19.28 -2.48
N ALA A 25 -16.94 18.12 -3.09
CA ALA A 25 -17.48 18.04 -4.46
C ALA A 25 -18.74 17.16 -4.48
N GLU A 26 -19.67 17.43 -5.41
CA GLU A 26 -20.92 16.68 -5.62
C GLU A 26 -20.71 15.18 -5.38
N GLU A 27 -21.21 14.72 -4.23
CA GLU A 27 -20.88 13.45 -3.58
C GLU A 27 -21.01 12.25 -4.52
N TYR A 28 -21.99 12.32 -5.43
CA TYR A 28 -22.29 11.30 -6.43
C TYR A 28 -21.22 11.18 -7.52
N SER A 29 -20.72 12.30 -8.06
CA SER A 29 -19.74 12.28 -9.15
C SER A 29 -18.38 11.77 -8.70
N LEU A 30 -17.98 12.11 -7.47
CA LEU A 30 -16.73 11.68 -6.86
C LEU A 30 -16.77 10.18 -6.53
N GLN A 31 -17.87 9.71 -5.95
CA GLN A 31 -18.05 8.29 -5.65
C GLN A 31 -18.03 7.44 -6.94
N GLN A 32 -18.67 7.91 -8.02
CA GLN A 32 -18.65 7.24 -9.31
C GLN A 32 -17.22 7.20 -9.91
N LYS A 33 -16.47 8.30 -9.83
CA LYS A 33 -15.06 8.36 -10.26
C LYS A 33 -14.19 7.37 -9.48
N GLN A 34 -14.33 7.31 -8.17
CA GLN A 34 -13.59 6.39 -7.31
C GLN A 34 -13.91 4.91 -7.58
N ILE A 35 -15.18 4.57 -7.81
CA ILE A 35 -15.58 3.21 -8.16
C ILE A 35 -14.96 2.80 -9.51
N PHE A 36 -15.01 3.69 -10.51
CA PHE A 36 -14.43 3.41 -11.82
C PHE A 36 -12.91 3.23 -11.75
N LEU A 37 -12.21 4.11 -11.04
CA LEU A 37 -10.77 4.01 -10.82
C LEU A 37 -10.40 2.77 -10.01
N GLY A 38 -11.19 2.43 -8.99
CA GLY A 38 -11.03 1.21 -8.20
C GLY A 38 -11.16 -0.06 -9.06
N LEU A 39 -12.18 -0.14 -9.91
CA LEU A 39 -12.38 -1.28 -10.82
C LEU A 39 -11.24 -1.40 -11.84
N GLY A 40 -10.78 -0.27 -12.38
CA GLY A 40 -9.61 -0.20 -13.25
C GLY A 40 -8.33 -0.68 -12.55
N ALA A 41 -8.11 -0.22 -11.31
CA ALA A 41 -6.95 -0.61 -10.51
C ALA A 41 -6.95 -2.10 -10.16
N ILE A 42 -8.10 -2.67 -9.81
CA ILE A 42 -8.26 -4.12 -9.55
C ILE A 42 -7.90 -4.91 -10.80
N SER A 43 -8.49 -4.55 -11.94
CA SER A 43 -8.31 -5.26 -13.20
C SER A 43 -6.86 -5.19 -13.67
N TYR A 44 -6.26 -4.00 -13.66
CA TYR A 44 -4.87 -3.79 -14.03
C TYR A 44 -3.92 -4.59 -13.13
N SER A 45 -4.05 -4.44 -11.81
CA SER A 45 -3.15 -5.07 -10.84
C SER A 45 -3.26 -6.60 -10.87
N ALA A 46 -4.47 -7.15 -11.00
CA ALA A 46 -4.69 -8.58 -11.11
C ALA A 46 -4.08 -9.17 -12.39
N CYS A 47 -4.18 -8.45 -13.51
CA CYS A 47 -3.53 -8.83 -14.77
C CYS A 47 -2.01 -8.79 -14.64
N VAL A 48 -1.45 -7.66 -14.19
CA VAL A 48 0.01 -7.49 -13.99
C VAL A 48 0.57 -8.59 -13.06
N GLY A 49 -0.12 -8.91 -11.97
CA GLY A 49 0.26 -9.98 -11.05
C GLY A 49 0.20 -11.40 -11.64
N ALA A 50 -0.71 -11.65 -12.58
CA ALA A 50 -0.91 -12.98 -13.18
C ALA A 50 -0.09 -13.21 -14.46
N LEU A 51 0.26 -12.15 -15.18
CA LEU A 51 0.92 -12.21 -16.49
C LEU A 51 2.26 -12.97 -16.47
N PRO A 52 3.20 -12.72 -15.55
CA PRO A 52 4.48 -13.43 -15.53
C PRO A 52 4.31 -14.95 -15.35
N LEU A 53 3.39 -15.35 -14.48
CA LEU A 53 3.09 -16.77 -14.22
C LEU A 53 2.40 -17.42 -15.43
N ALA A 54 1.43 -16.74 -16.03
CA ALA A 54 0.73 -17.22 -17.23
C ALA A 54 1.68 -17.36 -18.43
N PHE A 55 2.55 -16.39 -18.65
CA PHE A 55 3.55 -16.39 -19.71
C PHE A 55 4.54 -17.55 -19.52
N MET A 56 5.11 -17.70 -18.31
CA MET A 56 6.03 -18.79 -17.99
C MET A 56 5.38 -20.17 -18.21
N ASN A 57 4.10 -20.33 -17.83
CA ASN A 57 3.39 -21.60 -18.00
C ASN A 57 3.07 -21.88 -19.49
N ARG A 58 2.64 -20.87 -20.24
CA ARG A 58 2.27 -21.00 -21.66
C ARG A 58 3.47 -21.35 -22.54
N TYR A 59 4.60 -20.70 -22.34
CA TYR A 59 5.80 -20.92 -23.14
C TYR A 59 6.71 -22.03 -22.59
N THR A 60 6.29 -22.72 -21.52
CA THR A 60 7.04 -23.81 -20.87
C THR A 60 8.52 -23.46 -20.72
N LEU A 61 8.82 -22.26 -20.23
CA LEU A 61 10.19 -21.76 -20.16
C LEU A 61 10.94 -22.58 -19.10
N LYS A 62 11.78 -23.52 -19.57
CA LYS A 62 12.54 -24.47 -18.73
C LYS A 62 13.82 -23.88 -18.13
N ASN A 63 14.13 -22.63 -18.43
CA ASN A 63 15.35 -21.99 -17.93
C ASN A 63 15.27 -21.81 -16.40
N SER A 64 16.21 -22.43 -15.68
CA SER A 64 16.28 -22.42 -14.21
C SER A 64 16.35 -21.00 -13.64
N LEU A 65 17.12 -20.11 -14.29
CA LEU A 65 17.24 -18.70 -13.91
C LEU A 65 15.88 -17.99 -14.02
N MET A 66 15.16 -18.20 -15.12
CA MET A 66 13.87 -17.57 -15.34
C MET A 66 12.80 -18.07 -14.36
N GLN A 67 12.84 -19.35 -13.99
CA GLN A 67 11.97 -19.90 -12.95
C GLN A 67 12.24 -19.30 -11.58
N LEU A 68 13.51 -19.10 -11.22
CA LEU A 68 13.90 -18.41 -9.99
C LEU A 68 13.35 -16.98 -9.98
N VAL A 69 13.57 -16.23 -11.06
CA VAL A 69 13.13 -14.83 -11.15
C VAL A 69 11.61 -14.73 -11.05
N VAL A 70 10.86 -15.45 -11.88
CA VAL A 70 9.39 -15.32 -11.94
C VAL A 70 8.70 -15.84 -10.68
N ARG A 71 9.20 -16.94 -10.08
CA ARG A 71 8.52 -17.58 -8.93
C ARG A 71 8.97 -17.06 -7.58
N LYS A 72 10.18 -16.52 -7.46
CA LYS A 72 10.76 -16.15 -6.15
C LYS A 72 11.11 -14.67 -6.05
N LEU A 73 11.71 -14.08 -7.07
CA LEU A 73 12.22 -12.70 -6.97
C LEU A 73 11.18 -11.64 -7.38
N LEU A 74 10.45 -11.90 -8.47
CA LEU A 74 9.50 -10.97 -9.05
C LEU A 74 8.22 -10.76 -8.23
N PRO A 75 7.64 -11.75 -7.53
CA PRO A 75 6.36 -11.56 -6.84
C PRO A 75 6.37 -10.44 -5.81
N ALA A 76 7.40 -10.36 -4.96
CA ALA A 76 7.49 -9.37 -3.89
C ALA A 76 7.45 -7.91 -4.39
N PRO A 77 8.35 -7.46 -5.29
CA PRO A 77 8.29 -6.09 -5.82
C PRO A 77 7.01 -5.84 -6.62
N LEU A 78 6.50 -6.85 -7.34
CA LEU A 78 5.25 -6.72 -8.09
C LEU A 78 4.06 -6.42 -7.17
N PHE A 79 3.90 -7.19 -6.08
CA PHE A 79 2.84 -6.95 -5.09
C PHE A 79 2.98 -5.61 -4.39
N GLY A 80 4.22 -5.18 -4.08
CA GLY A 80 4.46 -3.86 -3.50
C GLY A 80 4.01 -2.75 -4.45
N LEU A 81 4.45 -2.80 -5.70
CA LEU A 81 4.14 -1.79 -6.72
C LEU A 81 2.65 -1.74 -7.08
N THR A 82 2.00 -2.89 -7.26
CA THR A 82 0.55 -2.92 -7.57
C THR A 82 -0.30 -2.44 -6.40
N SER A 83 0.16 -2.65 -5.16
CA SER A 83 -0.51 -2.12 -3.97
C SER A 83 -0.36 -0.60 -3.88
N ALA A 84 0.83 -0.05 -4.11
CA ALA A 84 1.04 1.40 -4.19
C ALA A 84 0.21 2.04 -5.31
N PHE A 85 0.22 1.43 -6.49
CA PHE A 85 -0.59 1.86 -7.64
C PHE A 85 -2.09 1.89 -7.29
N THR A 86 -2.57 0.84 -6.63
CA THR A 86 -3.97 0.76 -6.19
C THR A 86 -4.33 1.97 -5.31
N VAL A 87 -3.46 2.31 -4.34
CA VAL A 87 -3.68 3.47 -3.48
C VAL A 87 -3.71 4.77 -4.27
N ALA A 88 -2.72 5.00 -5.13
CA ALA A 88 -2.64 6.21 -5.93
C ALA A 88 -3.86 6.42 -6.84
N MET A 89 -4.40 5.33 -7.41
CA MET A 89 -5.58 5.38 -8.27
C MET A 89 -6.88 5.59 -7.48
N VAL A 90 -7.06 4.85 -6.40
CA VAL A 90 -8.28 4.91 -5.58
C VAL A 90 -8.42 6.25 -4.87
N ARG A 91 -7.30 6.78 -4.35
CA ARG A 91 -7.24 8.04 -3.61
C ARG A 91 -6.87 9.23 -4.49
N SER A 92 -6.92 9.09 -5.81
CA SER A 92 -6.61 10.18 -6.73
C SER A 92 -7.45 11.46 -6.52
N PRO A 93 -8.71 11.41 -6.04
CA PRO A 93 -9.47 12.64 -5.76
C PRO A 93 -8.83 13.52 -4.69
N GLU A 94 -8.00 12.97 -3.80
CA GLU A 94 -7.29 13.74 -2.78
C GLU A 94 -6.18 14.63 -3.38
N PHE A 95 -5.67 14.30 -4.58
CA PHE A 95 -4.78 15.19 -5.32
C PHE A 95 -5.51 16.42 -5.85
N ASP A 96 -6.72 16.22 -6.39
CA ASP A 96 -7.50 17.27 -7.04
C ASP A 96 -8.16 18.19 -6.01
N ASN A 97 -8.74 17.60 -4.96
CA ASN A 97 -9.58 18.29 -3.97
C ASN A 97 -8.81 18.68 -2.70
N GLY A 98 -7.68 18.03 -2.42
CA GLY A 98 -6.95 18.16 -1.18
C GLY A 98 -7.61 17.48 0.01
N ILE A 99 -6.96 17.62 1.16
CA ILE A 99 -7.42 17.08 2.45
C ILE A 99 -7.43 18.16 3.53
N GLU A 100 -8.20 17.93 4.58
CA GLU A 100 -8.27 18.82 5.73
C GLU A 100 -6.94 18.88 6.48
N VAL A 101 -6.56 20.10 6.82
CA VAL A 101 -5.39 20.42 7.62
C VAL A 101 -5.85 21.07 8.91
N MET A 102 -5.27 20.62 10.02
CA MET A 102 -5.65 20.96 11.39
C MET A 102 -4.49 21.65 12.11
N ASP A 103 -4.83 22.47 13.10
CA ASP A 103 -3.87 23.02 14.06
C ASP A 103 -3.53 21.99 15.16
N ARG A 104 -2.66 22.38 16.10
CA ARG A 104 -2.30 21.55 17.27
C ARG A 104 -3.49 21.21 18.18
N ASN A 105 -4.55 22.00 18.14
CA ASN A 105 -5.76 21.82 18.93
C ASN A 105 -6.78 20.89 18.22
N GLY A 106 -6.47 20.41 17.01
CA GLY A 106 -7.37 19.60 16.19
C GLY A 106 -8.44 20.40 15.46
N LYS A 107 -8.34 21.74 15.43
CA LYS A 107 -9.26 22.59 14.69
C LYS A 107 -8.85 22.62 13.22
N VAL A 108 -9.82 22.37 12.33
CA VAL A 108 -9.63 22.48 10.89
C VAL A 108 -9.33 23.93 10.51
N VAL A 109 -8.16 24.15 9.91
CA VAL A 109 -7.69 25.46 9.44
C VAL A 109 -8.04 25.65 7.96
N GLY A 110 -7.99 24.58 7.16
CA GLY A 110 -8.24 24.65 5.73
C GLY A 110 -8.15 23.30 5.02
N VAL A 111 -8.20 23.34 3.68
CA VAL A 111 -8.04 22.16 2.82
C VAL A 111 -6.81 22.38 1.94
N SER A 112 -5.85 21.46 2.00
CA SER A 112 -4.58 21.54 1.27
C SER A 112 -4.44 20.39 0.27
N LYS A 113 -4.11 20.73 -0.97
CA LYS A 113 -3.79 19.76 -2.03
C LYS A 113 -2.42 19.14 -1.82
N LYS A 114 -1.45 19.94 -1.36
CA LYS A 114 -0.11 19.44 -1.03
C LYS A 114 -0.12 18.45 0.13
N ALA A 115 -0.95 18.69 1.15
CA ALA A 115 -1.17 17.70 2.20
C ALA A 115 -1.81 16.42 1.64
N GLY A 116 -2.76 16.55 0.71
CA GLY A 116 -3.41 15.41 0.04
C GLY A 116 -2.41 14.57 -0.76
N GLU A 117 -1.56 15.22 -1.55
CA GLU A 117 -0.51 14.57 -2.32
C GLU A 117 0.46 13.81 -1.42
N LYS A 118 0.93 14.47 -0.35
CA LYS A 118 1.81 13.84 0.63
C LYS A 118 1.15 12.64 1.31
N ALA A 119 -0.10 12.77 1.75
CA ALA A 119 -0.84 11.70 2.41
C ALA A 119 -1.02 10.46 1.53
N VAL A 120 -1.41 10.66 0.26
CA VAL A 120 -1.58 9.55 -0.70
C VAL A 120 -0.24 8.89 -1.01
N MET A 121 0.83 9.68 -1.21
CA MET A 121 2.15 9.15 -1.51
C MET A 121 2.75 8.36 -0.33
N GLU A 122 2.65 8.87 0.89
CA GLU A 122 3.06 8.16 2.11
C GLU A 122 2.24 6.87 2.29
N THR A 123 0.95 6.89 2.00
CA THR A 123 0.10 5.69 2.06
C THR A 123 0.49 4.68 0.99
N ALA A 124 0.72 5.11 -0.25
CA ALA A 124 1.18 4.24 -1.32
C ALA A 124 2.53 3.58 -0.97
N LEU A 125 3.48 4.35 -0.45
CA LEU A 125 4.77 3.84 0.04
C LEU A 125 4.59 2.86 1.20
N SER A 126 3.73 3.18 2.17
CA SER A 126 3.38 2.30 3.27
C SER A 126 2.86 0.95 2.77
N ARG A 127 1.95 0.94 1.78
CA ARG A 127 1.42 -0.31 1.20
C ARG A 127 2.45 -1.05 0.38
N ALA A 128 3.30 -0.36 -0.38
CA ALA A 128 4.38 -1.00 -1.11
C ALA A 128 5.35 -1.70 -0.17
N VAL A 129 5.79 -1.02 0.88
CA VAL A 129 6.69 -1.61 1.88
C VAL A 129 6.00 -2.75 2.59
N LEU A 130 4.79 -2.54 3.12
CA LEU A 130 4.04 -3.55 3.88
C LEU A 130 3.89 -4.84 3.07
N PHE A 131 3.28 -4.78 1.88
CA PHE A 131 3.04 -5.99 1.09
C PHE A 131 4.34 -6.54 0.50
N GLY A 132 5.21 -5.70 -0.06
CA GLY A 132 6.46 -6.14 -0.67
C GLY A 132 7.35 -6.88 0.33
N THR A 133 7.54 -6.33 1.53
CA THR A 133 8.35 -6.98 2.58
C THR A 133 7.65 -8.21 3.15
N THR A 134 6.33 -8.20 3.34
CA THR A 134 5.56 -9.35 3.83
C THR A 134 5.68 -10.55 2.91
N PHE A 135 5.75 -10.35 1.58
CA PHE A 135 5.97 -11.45 0.63
C PHE A 135 7.43 -11.87 0.52
N PHE A 136 8.38 -10.97 0.76
CA PHE A 136 9.81 -11.25 0.64
C PHE A 136 10.40 -11.91 1.89
N LEU A 137 10.09 -11.37 3.06
CA LEU A 137 10.74 -11.68 4.33
C LEU A 137 10.57 -13.15 4.77
N PRO A 138 9.39 -13.81 4.62
CA PRO A 138 9.25 -15.20 5.00
C PRO A 138 10.17 -16.14 4.22
N GLU A 139 10.37 -15.89 2.92
CA GLU A 139 11.26 -16.72 2.08
C GLU A 139 12.73 -16.55 2.50
N VAL A 140 13.15 -15.32 2.82
CA VAL A 140 14.51 -15.05 3.34
C VAL A 140 14.73 -15.72 4.70
N LEU A 141 13.78 -15.56 5.62
CA LEU A 141 13.86 -16.20 6.94
C LEU A 141 13.90 -17.72 6.84
N MET A 142 13.06 -18.30 5.98
CA MET A 142 13.06 -19.75 5.73
C MET A 142 14.37 -20.23 5.11
N TYR A 143 14.97 -19.46 4.21
CA TYR A 143 16.30 -19.76 3.68
C TYR A 143 17.36 -19.77 4.79
N CYS A 144 17.34 -18.78 5.69
CA CYS A 144 18.26 -18.73 6.83
C CYS A 144 18.08 -19.92 7.78
N VAL A 145 16.83 -20.28 8.11
CA VAL A 145 16.50 -21.43 8.97
C VAL A 145 17.03 -22.75 8.38
N GLN A 146 16.87 -22.94 7.07
CA GLN A 146 17.36 -24.13 6.37
C GLN A 146 18.90 -24.14 6.28
N ARG A 147 19.52 -23.00 5.95
CA ARG A 147 20.98 -22.87 5.83
C ARG A 147 21.69 -23.14 7.15
N ALA A 148 21.13 -22.67 8.26
CA ALA A 148 21.65 -22.91 9.60
C ALA A 148 21.38 -24.33 10.14
N ARG A 149 20.69 -25.19 9.37
CA ARG A 149 20.29 -26.55 9.75
C ARG A 149 19.54 -26.62 11.09
N PHE A 150 18.80 -25.56 11.44
CA PHE A 150 18.00 -25.52 12.68
C PHE A 150 16.92 -26.61 12.71
N ILE A 151 16.41 -26.99 11.54
CA ILE A 151 15.40 -28.05 11.41
C ILE A 151 16.04 -29.28 10.78
N LYS A 152 16.16 -30.37 11.56
CA LYS A 152 16.64 -31.67 11.08
C LYS A 152 15.51 -32.58 10.60
N ASN A 153 14.29 -32.41 11.15
CA ASN A 153 13.14 -33.23 10.81
C ASN A 153 12.34 -32.57 9.65
N PRO A 154 12.23 -33.19 8.47
CA PRO A 154 11.50 -32.62 7.34
C PRO A 154 10.01 -32.39 7.64
N ARG A 155 9.41 -33.15 8.56
CA ARG A 155 8.01 -32.95 8.98
C ARG A 155 7.78 -31.66 9.77
N ALA A 156 8.83 -31.13 10.41
CA ALA A 156 8.75 -29.87 11.16
C ALA A 156 8.90 -28.62 10.26
N LEU A 157 9.25 -28.78 8.99
CA LEU A 157 9.47 -27.64 8.10
C LEU A 157 8.19 -26.86 7.78
N SER A 158 7.08 -27.57 7.57
CA SER A 158 5.77 -26.97 7.29
C SER A 158 5.25 -26.11 8.45
N PRO A 159 5.17 -26.60 9.70
CA PRO A 159 4.72 -25.78 10.83
C PRO A 159 5.66 -24.59 11.09
N VAL A 160 6.98 -24.75 10.93
CA VAL A 160 7.90 -23.61 11.08
C VAL A 160 7.67 -22.56 10.00
N ARG A 161 7.45 -22.96 8.74
CA ARG A 161 7.10 -22.02 7.67
C ARG A 161 5.83 -21.25 8.00
N MET A 162 4.79 -21.94 8.47
CA MET A 162 3.55 -21.29 8.86
C MET A 162 3.76 -20.31 10.01
N PHE A 163 4.54 -20.69 11.02
CA PHE A 163 4.91 -19.81 12.13
C PHE A 163 5.66 -18.56 11.63
N VAL A 164 6.68 -18.72 10.79
CA VAL A 164 7.44 -17.60 10.21
C VAL A 164 6.52 -16.65 9.43
N VAL A 165 5.65 -17.18 8.58
CA VAL A 165 4.69 -16.37 7.80
C VAL A 165 3.75 -15.61 8.74
N MET A 166 3.20 -16.27 9.76
CA MET A 166 2.31 -15.64 10.74
C MET A 166 3.02 -14.55 11.55
N SER A 167 4.25 -14.79 12.00
CA SER A 167 5.05 -13.81 12.72
C SER A 167 5.36 -12.59 11.86
N VAL A 168 5.71 -12.79 10.59
CA VAL A 168 5.94 -11.67 9.65
C VAL A 168 4.65 -10.88 9.44
N LEU A 169 3.53 -11.54 9.13
CA LEU A 169 2.25 -10.85 8.93
C LEU A 169 1.81 -10.05 10.16
N GLY A 170 1.91 -10.66 11.35
CA GLY A 170 1.55 -10.00 12.61
C GLY A 170 2.49 -8.85 12.97
N GLY A 171 3.79 -8.99 12.72
CA GLY A 171 4.79 -7.98 13.05
C GLY A 171 4.86 -6.82 12.07
N MET A 172 4.54 -7.03 10.79
CA MET A 172 4.66 -5.99 9.77
C MET A 172 3.60 -4.89 9.90
N LEU A 173 2.43 -5.18 10.45
CA LEU A 173 1.39 -4.18 10.71
C LEU A 173 1.84 -3.09 11.70
N PRO A 174 2.29 -3.40 12.93
CA PRO A 174 2.76 -2.38 13.86
C PRO A 174 4.03 -1.68 13.35
N VAL A 175 4.93 -2.37 12.65
CA VAL A 175 6.09 -1.75 12.00
C VAL A 175 5.66 -0.70 10.98
N SER A 176 4.66 -1.02 10.14
CA SER A 176 4.15 -0.08 9.14
C SER A 176 3.53 1.16 9.79
N PHE A 177 2.73 1.00 10.85
CA PHE A 177 2.14 2.14 11.57
C PHE A 177 3.17 2.98 12.32
N SER A 178 4.22 2.36 12.84
CA SER A 178 5.32 3.09 13.48
C SER A 178 6.13 3.90 12.47
N MET A 179 6.29 3.40 11.24
CA MET A 179 7.06 4.08 10.19
C MET A 179 6.24 5.14 9.45
N PHE A 180 4.94 4.90 9.28
CA PHE A 180 3.99 5.79 8.62
C PHE A 180 2.81 6.08 9.53
N PRO A 181 2.93 7.06 10.46
CA PRO A 181 1.87 7.38 11.39
C PRO A 181 0.60 7.85 10.65
N GLN A 182 -0.55 7.71 11.31
CA GLN A 182 -1.83 8.15 10.76
C GLN A 182 -1.97 9.68 10.79
N CYS A 183 -1.47 10.32 11.85
CA CYS A 183 -1.38 11.77 11.91
C CYS A 183 -0.05 12.21 11.27
N GLY A 184 -0.14 12.86 10.12
CA GLY A 184 1.01 13.42 9.41
C GLY A 184 1.20 14.89 9.75
N GLU A 185 2.45 15.34 9.71
CA GLU A 185 2.82 16.75 9.90
C GLU A 185 3.19 17.36 8.54
N ILE A 186 2.73 18.59 8.28
CA ILE A 186 3.11 19.38 7.13
C ILE A 186 3.62 20.75 7.58
N LYS A 187 4.75 21.18 6.97
CA LYS A 187 5.37 22.46 7.30
C LYS A 187 4.59 23.59 6.65
N ARG A 188 4.57 24.75 7.31
CA ARG A 188 4.00 25.99 6.79
C ARG A 188 4.51 26.35 5.38
N ALA A 189 5.80 26.15 5.10
CA ALA A 189 6.40 26.44 3.80
C ALA A 189 5.82 25.58 2.65
N ASP A 190 5.30 24.40 2.98
CA ASP A 190 4.75 23.45 2.04
C ASP A 190 3.22 23.60 1.91
N LEU A 191 2.60 24.59 2.54
CA LEU A 191 1.16 24.84 2.41
C LEU A 191 0.84 25.90 1.36
N GLU A 192 -0.42 25.95 0.94
CA GLU A 192 -0.95 26.94 0.02
C GLU A 192 -1.03 28.32 0.68
N PRO A 193 -0.70 29.43 -0.03
CA PRO A 193 -0.72 30.78 0.52
C PRO A 193 -2.08 31.21 1.13
N GLU A 194 -3.17 30.66 0.60
CA GLU A 194 -4.55 30.89 1.06
C GLU A 194 -4.79 30.40 2.50
N ILE A 195 -4.09 29.34 2.92
CA ILE A 195 -4.15 28.82 4.30
C ILE A 195 -3.19 29.62 5.19
N LEU A 196 -2.07 30.09 4.63
CA LEU A 196 -1.08 30.85 5.39
C LEU A 196 -1.58 32.23 5.81
N SER A 197 -2.45 32.85 5.01
CA SER A 197 -3.04 34.16 5.34
C SER A 197 -4.07 34.10 6.46
N SER A 198 -4.61 32.92 6.78
CA SER A 198 -5.66 32.74 7.80
C SER A 198 -5.13 32.41 9.20
N THR A 199 -3.82 32.19 9.35
CA THR A 199 -3.25 31.68 10.60
C THR A 199 -1.75 31.96 10.71
N GLU A 200 -1.24 32.22 11.93
CA GLU A 200 0.19 32.43 12.24
C GLU A 200 0.93 31.15 12.71
N GLU A 201 0.21 30.03 12.87
CA GLU A 201 0.77 28.75 13.31
C GLU A 201 1.89 28.25 12.38
N THR A 202 2.90 27.62 12.99
CA THR A 202 4.10 27.15 12.28
C THR A 202 3.99 25.68 11.84
N GLU A 203 3.16 24.90 12.52
CA GLU A 203 3.00 23.46 12.31
C GLU A 203 1.54 23.10 12.08
N PHE A 204 1.32 22.17 11.16
CA PHE A 204 0.00 21.74 10.78
C PHE A 204 -0.06 20.23 10.66
N PHE A 205 -1.22 19.67 10.97
CA PHE A 205 -1.43 18.23 11.01
C PHE A 205 -2.51 17.83 10.00
N TYR A 206 -2.37 16.64 9.42
CA TYR A 206 -3.38 16.08 8.52
C TYR A 206 -3.60 14.61 8.85
N ASN A 207 -4.81 14.11 8.56
CA ASN A 207 -5.09 12.69 8.63
C ASN A 207 -4.59 12.01 7.35
N ARG A 208 -3.56 11.18 7.44
CA ARG A 208 -3.07 10.39 6.30
C ARG A 208 -4.11 9.34 5.87
N GLY A 209 -4.98 8.90 6.76
CA GLY A 209 -5.74 7.67 6.59
C GLY A 209 -4.88 6.44 6.90
N ILE A 210 -5.49 5.25 6.80
CA ILE A 210 -4.85 3.98 7.17
C ILE A 210 -4.23 3.32 5.95
#